data_AF-A0A4W5R9P5-F1
#
_entry.id   AF-A0A4W5R9P5-F1
#
_cell.length_a   1.000
_cell.length_b   1.000
_cell.length_c   1.000
_cell.angle_alpha   90.00
_cell.angle_beta   90.00
_cell.angle_gamma   90.00
#
_symmetry.space_group_name_H-M   'P 1'
#
loop_
_entity.id
_entity.type
_entity.pdbx_description
1 polymer ?
#
loop_
_entity_poly.entity_id
_entity_poly.type
_entity_poly.pdbx_seq_one_letter_code
_entity_poly.pdbx_strand_id
1 'polypeptide(L)'
;LYKREGVKYLFPSLKCVLLVLCGWLELSSPCPRDCICYTSPSTVSCQAHNFLSVPEEIPAQSERVFLQNNKIQRLLRGHFSPTTAMLWLYSNNISYIQASTFHGFARLEELDLGDNRHLRALASDTFQGLGRLHALHLYHCGLLSLPSGIFKGLSSLQYLYLQDNQLEFLEDDLFVDLLNLSHLFLHGNKLWSLHQNTFRGLGVLDRLLLHQNRLQWVHRLAFHDLHRLTTLYLFNNSLTELSGASLALLPALEYLRLNNNLWECDCKALPLWDWLRRFRGSTSSLGCVSPPELQGRDLKALRKEELPSCSAGETQGGGVIGGEHPHIPHGDQHNGDLSPSPLPMPRPPKGTRRNCTRNRGRKGKGGGQGGLNEVQALREGEEKDNAPGGGKYDPSAPTRRRNKCVPRTSVGPPSGVKRANSNAAPRSAGTFLCVLLAVLLSLIAVILL
;
A
#
# COMPACT_ATOMS: atom_id res chain seq x y z
N LEU A 1 88.62 16.06 -10.44
CA LEU A 1 87.96 17.15 -9.67
C LEU A 1 86.51 16.75 -9.43
N TYR A 2 86.06 16.98 -8.19
CA TYR A 2 84.95 16.35 -7.46
C TYR A 2 83.52 16.66 -7.97
N LYS A 3 82.60 15.68 -7.82
CA LYS A 3 81.17 15.70 -7.39
C LYS A 3 80.25 16.82 -7.95
N ARG A 4 79.00 16.56 -8.36
CA ARG A 4 77.95 15.80 -7.65
C ARG A 4 76.74 15.57 -8.58
N GLU A 5 76.30 14.32 -8.66
CA GLU A 5 74.98 13.90 -9.14
C GLU A 5 73.88 14.20 -8.10
N GLY A 6 72.61 14.26 -8.56
CA GLY A 6 71.39 14.27 -7.74
C GLY A 6 70.96 15.67 -7.28
N VAL A 7 69.70 16.12 -7.35
CA VAL A 7 68.40 15.46 -7.44
C VAL A 7 67.46 16.48 -8.08
N LYS A 8 66.92 16.21 -9.27
CA LYS A 8 65.86 17.01 -9.93
C LYS A 8 64.64 16.13 -10.24
N TYR A 9 64.14 15.42 -9.25
CA TYR A 9 62.84 14.75 -9.34
C TYR A 9 62.26 14.63 -7.94
N LEU A 10 61.43 15.59 -7.50
CA LEU A 10 60.47 15.32 -6.41
C LEU A 10 59.38 16.40 -6.28
N PHE A 11 58.72 16.80 -7.37
CA PHE A 11 57.47 17.58 -7.26
C PHE A 11 56.41 17.10 -8.26
N PRO A 12 55.81 15.92 -8.01
CA PRO A 12 54.36 15.77 -8.22
C PRO A 12 53.63 15.15 -7.01
N SER A 13 54.31 14.87 -5.91
CA SER A 13 53.80 13.93 -4.91
C SER A 13 52.86 14.53 -3.87
N LEU A 14 52.80 15.84 -3.59
CA LEU A 14 51.94 16.32 -2.51
C LEU A 14 50.45 16.39 -2.90
N LYS A 15 50.12 16.81 -4.14
CA LYS A 15 48.74 16.78 -4.67
C LYS A 15 48.25 15.35 -4.88
N CYS A 16 49.11 14.47 -5.39
CA CYS A 16 48.77 13.06 -5.55
C CYS A 16 48.65 12.34 -4.21
N VAL A 17 49.48 12.63 -3.21
CA VAL A 17 49.37 12.04 -1.87
C VAL A 17 48.12 12.55 -1.14
N LEU A 18 47.71 13.81 -1.32
CA LEU A 18 46.44 14.31 -0.76
C LEU A 18 45.22 13.67 -1.44
N LEU A 19 45.24 13.51 -2.76
CA LEU A 19 44.17 12.84 -3.53
C LEU A 19 44.12 11.33 -3.25
N VAL A 20 45.27 10.69 -3.02
CA VAL A 20 45.34 9.29 -2.61
C VAL A 20 44.90 9.15 -1.14
N LEU A 21 45.31 10.01 -0.21
CA LEU A 21 44.80 9.98 1.16
C LEU A 21 43.28 10.24 1.23
N CYS A 22 42.75 11.16 0.40
CA CYS A 22 41.31 11.37 0.26
C CYS A 22 40.61 10.22 -0.50
N GLY A 23 41.30 9.50 -1.37
CA GLY A 23 40.76 8.34 -2.09
C GLY A 23 40.72 7.05 -1.27
N TRP A 24 41.45 7.00 -0.15
CA TRP A 24 41.41 5.89 0.83
C TRP A 24 40.50 6.20 2.03
N LEU A 25 40.11 7.46 2.20
CA LEU A 25 38.97 7.84 3.02
C LEU A 25 37.72 7.69 2.16
N GLU A 26 37.15 6.49 2.11
CA GLU A 26 35.70 6.39 1.87
C GLU A 26 35.04 7.28 2.91
N LEU A 27 34.72 8.52 2.50
CA LEU A 27 33.99 9.47 3.32
C LEU A 27 32.55 8.94 3.37
N SER A 28 32.33 7.87 4.12
CA SER A 28 30.99 7.47 4.49
C SER A 28 30.40 8.68 5.19
N SER A 29 29.41 9.34 4.57
CA SER A 29 28.68 10.40 5.23
C SER A 29 28.34 9.90 6.64
N PRO A 30 28.57 10.73 7.69
CA PRO A 30 28.23 10.31 9.03
C PRO A 30 26.77 9.88 9.05
N CYS A 31 26.46 8.80 9.77
CA CYS A 31 25.08 8.33 9.90
C CYS A 31 24.23 9.49 10.45
N PRO A 32 23.02 9.75 9.90
CA PRO A 32 22.17 10.81 10.38
C PRO A 32 21.91 10.68 11.88
N ARG A 33 21.75 11.83 12.56
CA ARG A 33 21.46 11.84 14.00
C ARG A 33 20.21 11.03 14.30
N ASP A 34 20.26 10.28 15.40
CA ASP A 34 19.19 9.39 15.86
C ASP A 34 18.87 8.22 14.92
N CYS A 35 19.69 7.98 13.88
CA CYS A 35 19.58 6.82 13.00
C CYS A 35 20.68 5.79 13.25
N ILE A 36 20.46 4.58 12.73
CA ILE A 36 21.42 3.47 12.76
C ILE A 36 21.78 3.09 11.32
N CYS A 37 23.07 3.03 11.02
CA CYS A 37 23.57 2.71 9.68
C CYS A 37 24.35 1.39 9.67
N TYR A 38 24.11 0.57 8.66
CA TYR A 38 24.80 -0.70 8.38
C TYR A 38 25.45 -0.63 7.00
N THR A 39 26.58 -1.31 6.82
CA THR A 39 27.37 -1.27 5.57
C THR A 39 27.11 -2.45 4.63
N SER A 40 26.48 -3.52 5.10
CA SER A 40 26.33 -4.77 4.32
C SER A 40 25.00 -5.47 4.62
N PRO A 41 23.93 -5.20 3.84
CA PRO A 41 23.84 -4.18 2.79
C PRO A 41 23.77 -2.76 3.36
N SER A 42 24.11 -1.76 2.53
CA SER A 42 24.10 -0.34 2.91
C SER A 42 22.69 0.09 3.32
N THR A 43 22.45 0.24 4.62
CA THR A 43 21.11 0.41 5.20
C THR A 43 21.09 1.55 6.22
N VAL A 44 20.10 2.43 6.13
CA VAL A 44 19.86 3.54 7.06
C VAL A 44 18.51 3.34 7.73
N SER A 45 18.52 3.14 9.04
CA SER A 45 17.36 2.87 9.87
C SER A 45 17.06 4.07 10.77
N CYS A 46 15.96 4.76 10.50
CA CYS A 46 15.53 6.01 11.13
C CYS A 46 14.07 5.95 11.64
N GLN A 47 13.54 4.75 11.91
CA GLN A 47 12.13 4.52 12.25
C GLN A 47 11.77 4.95 13.67
N ALA A 48 10.53 5.43 13.87
CA ALA A 48 9.96 5.72 15.20
C ALA A 48 10.65 6.82 16.04
N HIS A 49 11.27 7.82 15.39
CA HIS A 49 11.96 8.94 16.05
C HIS A 49 11.17 10.27 16.04
N ASN A 50 9.92 10.26 15.54
CA ASN A 50 9.08 11.45 15.38
C ASN A 50 9.66 12.54 14.45
N PHE A 51 10.48 12.16 13.48
CA PHE A 51 11.03 13.11 12.51
C PHE A 51 9.92 13.87 11.78
N LEU A 52 10.03 15.21 11.71
CA LEU A 52 9.08 16.08 11.00
C LEU A 52 9.43 16.27 9.51
N SER A 53 10.69 16.00 9.16
CA SER A 53 11.26 16.03 7.82
C SER A 53 12.18 14.84 7.62
N VAL A 54 12.57 14.56 6.37
CA VAL A 54 13.64 13.58 6.11
C VAL A 54 14.93 14.08 6.77
N PRO A 55 15.65 13.25 7.54
CA PRO A 55 16.94 13.63 8.12
C PRO A 55 17.94 14.07 7.06
N GLU A 56 18.70 15.12 7.35
CA GLU A 56 19.82 15.54 6.51
C GLU A 56 20.94 14.47 6.57
N GLU A 57 21.81 14.45 5.56
CA GLU A 57 23.02 13.61 5.52
C GLU A 57 22.78 12.08 5.39
N ILE A 58 21.64 11.63 4.84
CA ILE A 58 21.50 10.21 4.44
C ILE A 58 22.62 9.85 3.45
N PRO A 59 23.48 8.84 3.74
CA PRO A 59 24.58 8.46 2.87
C PRO A 59 24.11 8.19 1.44
N ALA A 60 24.78 8.78 0.44
CA ALA A 60 24.36 8.71 -0.95
C ALA A 60 24.42 7.29 -1.55
N GLN A 61 25.18 6.39 -0.93
CA GLN A 61 25.30 4.97 -1.29
C GLN A 61 24.29 4.07 -0.55
N SER A 62 23.33 4.64 0.17
CA SER A 62 22.30 3.87 0.87
C SER A 62 21.47 3.08 -0.13
N GLU A 63 21.39 1.76 0.08
CA GLU A 63 20.55 0.86 -0.71
C GLU A 63 19.16 0.76 -0.08
N ARG A 64 19.09 0.79 1.26
CA ARG A 64 17.84 0.63 2.01
C ARG A 64 17.68 1.79 2.98
N VAL A 65 16.55 2.47 2.92
CA VAL A 65 16.24 3.63 3.78
C VAL A 65 14.89 3.40 4.44
N PHE A 66 14.91 3.34 5.78
CA PHE A 66 13.74 3.05 6.60
C PHE A 66 13.38 4.27 7.45
N LEU A 67 12.29 4.94 7.08
CA LEU A 67 11.79 6.18 7.70
C LEU A 67 10.33 6.04 8.18
N GLN A 68 9.82 4.82 8.26
CA GLN A 68 8.47 4.55 8.72
C GLN A 68 8.22 5.01 10.17
N ASN A 69 6.95 5.18 10.52
CA ASN A 69 6.52 5.52 11.88
C ASN A 69 7.10 6.86 12.39
N ASN A 70 7.32 7.82 11.50
CA ASN A 70 7.71 9.19 11.84
C ASN A 70 6.53 10.15 11.63
N LYS A 71 6.82 11.46 11.52
CA LYS A 71 5.83 12.53 11.32
C LYS A 71 6.20 13.39 10.11
N ILE A 72 6.89 12.80 9.13
CA ILE A 72 7.38 13.48 7.94
C ILE A 72 6.19 14.00 7.15
N GLN A 73 6.23 15.27 6.74
CA GLN A 73 5.10 15.91 6.09
C GLN A 73 5.28 16.09 4.57
N ARG A 74 6.52 16.23 4.11
CA ARG A 74 6.83 16.60 2.73
C ARG A 74 8.01 15.79 2.23
N LEU A 75 7.90 15.29 1.00
CA LEU A 75 9.02 14.74 0.25
C LEU A 75 9.42 15.73 -0.84
N LEU A 76 10.70 16.06 -0.90
CA LEU A 76 11.28 16.99 -1.86
C LEU A 76 12.36 16.26 -2.66
N ARG A 77 12.69 16.82 -3.83
CA ARG A 77 13.80 16.34 -4.65
C ARG A 77 15.11 16.46 -3.88
N GLY A 78 15.94 15.43 -3.94
CA GLY A 78 17.26 15.40 -3.30
C GLY A 78 17.28 14.87 -1.86
N HIS A 79 16.13 14.59 -1.24
CA HIS A 79 16.07 13.92 0.07
C HIS A 79 16.66 12.50 0.06
N PHE A 80 16.64 11.84 -1.09
CA PHE A 80 17.11 10.47 -1.27
C PHE A 80 18.02 10.36 -2.49
N SER A 81 18.86 9.32 -2.50
CA SER A 81 19.77 9.03 -3.59
C SER A 81 19.16 8.04 -4.60
N PRO A 82 19.39 8.20 -5.92
CA PRO A 82 19.00 7.23 -6.95
C PRO A 82 19.55 5.82 -6.80
N THR A 83 20.52 5.59 -5.90
CA THR A 83 21.05 4.25 -5.58
C THR A 83 20.08 3.40 -4.74
N THR A 84 19.09 4.04 -4.10
CA THR A 84 18.15 3.40 -3.18
C THR A 84 17.35 2.33 -3.91
N ALA A 85 17.36 1.11 -3.38
CA ALA A 85 16.58 -0.03 -3.85
C ALA A 85 15.30 -0.24 -3.04
N MET A 86 15.31 0.09 -1.74
CA MET A 86 14.15 -0.06 -0.85
C MET A 86 13.94 1.20 -0.01
N LEU A 87 12.76 1.79 -0.11
CA LEU A 87 12.41 3.02 0.59
C LEU A 87 11.07 2.85 1.33
N TRP A 88 11.13 2.83 2.66
CA TRP A 88 9.94 2.75 3.51
C TRP A 88 9.65 4.08 4.18
N LEU A 89 8.48 4.63 3.86
CA LEU A 89 7.96 5.90 4.34
C LEU A 89 6.54 5.74 4.92
N TYR A 90 6.09 4.51 5.15
CA TYR A 90 4.76 4.23 5.65
C TYR A 90 4.52 4.75 7.07
N SER A 91 3.25 4.99 7.41
CA SER A 91 2.84 5.54 8.71
C SER A 91 3.60 6.83 9.07
N ASN A 92 3.62 7.78 8.13
CA ASN A 92 4.07 9.16 8.33
C ASN A 92 2.88 10.13 8.25
N ASN A 93 3.14 11.43 8.12
CA ASN A 93 2.12 12.45 7.92
C ASN A 93 2.27 13.15 6.55
N ILE A 94 2.72 12.40 5.53
CA ILE A 94 3.06 12.98 4.22
C ILE A 94 1.78 13.50 3.59
N SER A 95 1.76 14.78 3.29
CA SER A 95 0.66 15.47 2.60
C SER A 95 1.05 15.99 1.22
N TYR A 96 2.34 15.97 0.91
CA TYR A 96 2.86 16.46 -0.36
C TYR A 96 4.13 15.72 -0.77
N ILE A 97 4.16 15.28 -2.02
CA ILE A 97 5.35 14.76 -2.69
C ILE A 97 5.62 15.69 -3.87
N GLN A 98 6.82 16.28 -3.92
CA GLN A 98 7.21 17.13 -5.04
C GLN A 98 7.26 16.31 -6.34
N ALA A 99 6.85 16.92 -7.45
CA ALA A 99 6.99 16.32 -8.79
C ALA A 99 8.44 15.88 -9.04
N SER A 100 8.61 14.75 -9.74
CA SER A 100 9.93 14.19 -10.04
C SER A 100 10.82 13.86 -8.81
N THR A 101 10.25 13.70 -7.61
CA THR A 101 11.03 13.36 -6.38
C THR A 101 11.85 12.07 -6.58
N PHE A 102 11.29 11.07 -7.26
CA PHE A 102 11.91 9.77 -7.51
C PHE A 102 12.52 9.66 -8.92
N HIS A 103 12.71 10.79 -9.62
CA HIS A 103 13.30 10.76 -10.95
C HIS A 103 14.72 10.20 -10.93
N GLY A 104 15.00 9.23 -11.81
CA GLY A 104 16.32 8.60 -11.94
C GLY A 104 16.56 7.42 -11.01
N PHE A 105 15.61 7.04 -10.15
CA PHE A 105 15.71 5.91 -9.21
C PHE A 105 15.56 4.56 -9.93
N ALA A 106 16.43 4.31 -10.91
CA ALA A 106 16.38 3.12 -11.77
C ALA A 106 16.69 1.80 -11.04
N ARG A 107 17.11 1.87 -9.78
CA ARG A 107 17.39 0.72 -8.91
C ARG A 107 16.28 0.44 -7.90
N LEU A 108 15.28 1.32 -7.78
CA LEU A 108 14.23 1.18 -6.78
C LEU A 108 13.35 -0.04 -7.09
N GLU A 109 13.31 -0.98 -6.16
CA GLU A 109 12.57 -2.24 -6.24
C GLU A 109 11.32 -2.21 -5.34
N GLU A 110 11.37 -1.47 -4.23
CA GLU A 110 10.24 -1.35 -3.32
C GLU A 110 10.11 0.09 -2.80
N LEU A 111 8.89 0.62 -2.93
CA LEU A 111 8.50 1.93 -2.42
C LEU A 111 7.23 1.78 -1.59
N ASP A 112 7.34 2.03 -0.28
CA ASP A 112 6.20 2.03 0.63
C ASP A 112 5.86 3.44 1.12
N LEU A 113 4.72 3.96 0.63
CA LEU A 113 4.13 5.25 1.00
C LEU A 113 2.83 5.08 1.81
N GLY A 114 2.50 3.87 2.26
CA GLY A 114 1.22 3.56 2.88
C GLY A 114 0.92 4.29 4.21
N ASP A 115 -0.35 4.33 4.60
CA ASP A 115 -0.83 4.99 5.84
C ASP A 115 -0.41 6.48 5.97
N ASN A 116 -0.25 7.17 4.84
CA ASN A 116 -0.08 8.63 4.75
C ASN A 116 -1.41 9.30 4.41
N ARG A 117 -2.35 9.31 5.36
CA ARG A 117 -3.79 9.65 5.17
C ARG A 117 -4.09 11.04 4.62
N HIS A 118 -3.11 11.93 4.64
CA HIS A 118 -3.24 13.31 4.19
C HIS A 118 -2.65 13.56 2.80
N LEU A 119 -2.10 12.53 2.14
CA LEU A 119 -1.47 12.65 0.82
C LEU A 119 -2.48 13.09 -0.25
N ARG A 120 -3.64 12.43 -0.32
CA ARG A 120 -4.83 12.76 -1.15
C ARG A 120 -4.65 12.81 -2.69
N ALA A 121 -3.49 13.23 -3.18
CA ALA A 121 -3.18 13.36 -4.60
C ALA A 121 -1.69 13.08 -4.85
N LEU A 122 -1.40 12.70 -6.08
CA LEU A 122 -0.05 12.46 -6.60
C LEU A 122 0.09 13.23 -7.92
N ALA A 123 1.31 13.66 -8.25
CA ALA A 123 1.61 14.19 -9.59
C ALA A 123 1.78 13.02 -10.58
N SER A 124 1.38 13.17 -11.84
CA SER A 124 1.44 12.10 -12.85
C SER A 124 2.85 11.57 -13.12
N ASP A 125 3.88 12.36 -12.84
CA ASP A 125 5.30 12.01 -13.03
C ASP A 125 5.95 11.41 -11.76
N THR A 126 5.20 11.23 -10.66
CA THR A 126 5.77 10.81 -9.36
C THR A 126 6.59 9.52 -9.48
N PHE A 127 6.10 8.55 -10.26
CA PHE A 127 6.74 7.22 -10.42
C PHE A 127 7.47 7.05 -11.76
N GLN A 128 7.67 8.14 -12.50
CA GLN A 128 8.30 8.05 -13.81
C GLN A 128 9.74 7.55 -13.73
N GLY A 129 10.06 6.52 -14.51
CA GLY A 129 11.41 5.95 -14.61
C GLY A 129 11.72 4.85 -13.58
N LEU A 130 10.76 4.47 -12.72
CA LEU A 130 10.91 3.38 -11.75
C LEU A 130 10.74 1.99 -12.40
N GLY A 131 11.47 1.72 -13.48
CA GLY A 131 11.30 0.51 -14.31
C GLY A 131 11.67 -0.81 -13.62
N ARG A 132 12.35 -0.78 -12.46
CA ARG A 132 12.69 -1.96 -11.64
C ARG A 132 11.79 -2.13 -10.42
N LEU A 133 10.78 -1.28 -10.25
CA LEU A 133 9.90 -1.34 -9.10
C LEU A 133 9.08 -2.62 -9.16
N HIS A 134 9.16 -3.44 -8.11
CA HIS A 134 8.41 -4.69 -7.95
C HIS A 134 7.20 -4.51 -7.05
N ALA A 135 7.31 -3.68 -6.02
CA ALA A 135 6.23 -3.42 -5.07
C ALA A 135 6.02 -1.92 -4.84
N LEU A 136 4.78 -1.47 -5.04
CA LEU A 136 4.35 -0.09 -4.79
C LEU A 136 3.19 -0.10 -3.80
N HIS A 137 3.42 0.50 -2.64
CA HIS A 137 2.40 0.59 -1.60
C HIS A 137 1.85 2.00 -1.48
N LEU A 138 0.55 2.14 -1.77
CA LEU A 138 -0.23 3.37 -1.70
C LEU A 138 -1.51 3.16 -0.88
N TYR A 139 -1.53 2.16 0.00
CA TYR A 139 -2.70 1.85 0.83
C TYR A 139 -2.95 2.94 1.86
N HIS A 140 -4.21 3.24 2.14
CA HIS A 140 -4.59 4.17 3.22
C HIS A 140 -3.97 5.58 3.12
N CYS A 141 -3.78 6.08 1.89
CA CYS A 141 -3.23 7.41 1.59
C CYS A 141 -4.31 8.50 1.41
N GLY A 142 -5.59 8.11 1.45
CA GLY A 142 -6.72 9.01 1.23
C GLY A 142 -6.82 9.53 -0.20
N LEU A 143 -6.25 8.81 -1.18
CA LEU A 143 -6.25 9.20 -2.59
C LEU A 143 -7.68 9.32 -3.11
N LEU A 144 -7.99 10.44 -3.76
CA LEU A 144 -9.31 10.72 -4.34
C LEU A 144 -9.41 10.24 -5.80
N SER A 145 -8.30 10.35 -6.53
CA SER A 145 -8.17 9.92 -7.93
C SER A 145 -6.72 9.54 -8.21
N LEU A 146 -6.50 8.88 -9.35
CA LEU A 146 -5.19 8.55 -9.89
C LEU A 146 -4.99 9.33 -11.19
N PRO A 147 -3.92 10.12 -11.34
CA PRO A 147 -3.66 10.82 -12.59
C PRO A 147 -3.44 9.85 -13.74
N SER A 148 -3.85 10.24 -14.94
CA SER A 148 -3.57 9.47 -16.16
C SER A 148 -2.05 9.27 -16.34
N GLY A 149 -1.66 8.03 -16.64
CA GLY A 149 -0.24 7.67 -16.84
C GLY A 149 0.61 7.61 -15.57
N ILE A 150 0.04 7.70 -14.36
CA ILE A 150 0.81 7.62 -13.09
C ILE A 150 1.65 6.33 -12.97
N PHE A 151 1.23 5.25 -13.62
CA PHE A 151 1.92 3.96 -13.62
C PHE A 151 2.67 3.66 -14.93
N LYS A 152 2.84 4.65 -15.80
CA LYS A 152 3.48 4.49 -17.10
C LYS A 152 4.91 3.97 -16.96
N GLY A 153 5.23 2.91 -17.70
CA GLY A 153 6.57 2.31 -17.73
C GLY A 153 6.97 1.48 -16.49
N LEU A 154 6.07 1.22 -15.54
CA LEU A 154 6.33 0.35 -14.39
C LEU A 154 6.23 -1.14 -14.75
N SER A 155 6.95 -1.57 -15.79
CA SER A 155 6.81 -2.90 -16.39
C SER A 155 7.27 -4.07 -15.51
N SER A 156 8.12 -3.81 -14.50
CA SER A 156 8.55 -4.83 -13.53
C SER A 156 7.63 -4.97 -12.32
N LEU A 157 6.58 -4.14 -12.21
CA LEU A 157 5.73 -4.10 -11.03
C LEU A 157 4.92 -5.40 -10.90
N GLN A 158 4.99 -6.01 -9.72
CA GLN A 158 4.32 -7.27 -9.39
C GLN A 158 3.19 -7.06 -8.36
N TYR A 159 3.37 -6.12 -7.44
CA TYR A 159 2.42 -5.84 -6.35
C TYR A 159 2.05 -4.36 -6.33
N LEU A 160 0.76 -4.09 -6.48
CA LEU A 160 0.19 -2.74 -6.38
C LEU A 160 -0.90 -2.69 -5.30
N TYR A 161 -0.60 -1.98 -4.23
CA TYR A 161 -1.51 -1.80 -3.09
C TYR A 161 -2.18 -0.44 -3.14
N LEU A 162 -3.47 -0.41 -3.47
CA LEU A 162 -4.31 0.80 -3.56
C LEU A 162 -5.53 0.72 -2.63
N GLN A 163 -5.59 -0.27 -1.74
CA GLN A 163 -6.71 -0.46 -0.84
C GLN A 163 -6.87 0.66 0.19
N ASP A 164 -8.08 0.79 0.72
CA ASP A 164 -8.44 1.77 1.76
C ASP A 164 -8.16 3.23 1.38
N ASN A 165 -8.26 3.55 0.08
CA ASN A 165 -8.27 4.92 -0.41
C ASN A 165 -9.71 5.42 -0.59
N GLN A 166 -9.90 6.49 -1.34
CA GLN A 166 -11.20 7.12 -1.59
C GLN A 166 -11.50 7.19 -3.09
N LEU A 167 -10.93 6.27 -3.87
CA LEU A 167 -11.04 6.25 -5.33
C LEU A 167 -12.49 5.97 -5.75
N GLU A 168 -13.05 6.84 -6.59
CA GLU A 168 -14.42 6.72 -7.09
C GLU A 168 -14.48 6.08 -8.48
N PHE A 169 -13.45 6.27 -9.30
CA PHE A 169 -13.34 5.69 -10.63
C PHE A 169 -11.89 5.31 -10.95
N LEU A 170 -11.72 4.48 -11.98
CA LEU A 170 -10.44 4.15 -12.60
C LEU A 170 -10.57 4.47 -14.09
N GLU A 171 -9.60 5.20 -14.63
CA GLU A 171 -9.55 5.47 -16.07
C GLU A 171 -9.24 4.20 -16.85
N ASP A 172 -9.71 4.15 -18.10
CA ASP A 172 -9.31 3.12 -19.04
C ASP A 172 -7.79 3.19 -19.29
N ASP A 173 -7.17 2.04 -19.54
CA ASP A 173 -5.73 1.89 -19.81
C ASP A 173 -4.79 2.36 -18.67
N LEU A 174 -5.32 2.64 -17.46
CA LEU A 174 -4.53 3.06 -16.30
C LEU A 174 -3.39 2.10 -15.92
N PHE A 175 -3.58 0.80 -16.18
CA PHE A 175 -2.64 -0.27 -15.84
C PHE A 175 -1.97 -0.93 -17.06
N VAL A 176 -2.10 -0.35 -18.26
CA VAL A 176 -1.72 -1.00 -19.53
C VAL A 176 -0.25 -1.42 -19.60
N ASP A 177 0.65 -0.66 -18.95
CA ASP A 177 2.10 -0.92 -18.93
C ASP A 177 2.52 -1.89 -17.82
N LEU A 178 1.60 -2.34 -16.95
CA LEU A 178 1.90 -3.19 -15.79
C LEU A 178 1.98 -4.68 -16.18
N LEU A 179 2.84 -4.98 -17.14
CA LEU A 179 2.91 -6.28 -17.83
C LEU A 179 3.23 -7.47 -16.91
N ASN A 180 3.87 -7.22 -15.77
CA ASN A 180 4.26 -8.25 -14.79
C ASN A 180 3.40 -8.23 -13.51
N LEU A 181 2.30 -7.46 -13.49
CA LEU A 181 1.50 -7.29 -12.29
C LEU A 181 0.78 -8.59 -11.94
N SER A 182 1.08 -9.10 -10.75
CA SER A 182 0.52 -10.34 -10.23
C SER A 182 -0.61 -10.06 -9.24
N HIS A 183 -0.49 -9.02 -8.42
CA HIS A 183 -1.45 -8.71 -7.36
C HIS A 183 -1.90 -7.25 -7.41
N LEU A 184 -3.21 -7.05 -7.53
CA LEU A 184 -3.85 -5.74 -7.52
C LEU A 184 -4.90 -5.67 -6.38
N PHE A 185 -4.62 -4.79 -5.42
CA PHE A 185 -5.48 -4.57 -4.27
C PHE A 185 -6.20 -3.23 -4.38
N LEU A 186 -7.52 -3.27 -4.61
CA LEU A 186 -8.38 -2.10 -4.79
C LEU A 186 -9.55 -2.05 -3.79
N HIS A 187 -9.56 -2.95 -2.81
CA HIS A 187 -10.63 -3.07 -1.83
C HIS A 187 -10.70 -1.85 -0.89
N GLY A 188 -11.85 -1.61 -0.27
CA GLY A 188 -12.02 -0.48 0.67
C GLY A 188 -12.01 0.90 0.00
N ASN A 189 -12.27 0.97 -1.31
CA ASN A 189 -12.43 2.22 -2.07
C ASN A 189 -13.93 2.55 -2.27
N LYS A 190 -14.24 3.48 -3.19
CA LYS A 190 -15.60 3.91 -3.55
C LYS A 190 -15.92 3.65 -5.01
N LEU A 191 -15.24 2.70 -5.65
CA LEU A 191 -15.44 2.38 -7.06
C LEU A 191 -16.90 1.96 -7.29
N TRP A 192 -17.54 2.54 -8.31
CA TRP A 192 -18.95 2.28 -8.61
C TRP A 192 -19.17 1.52 -9.93
N SER A 193 -18.21 1.55 -10.85
CA SER A 193 -18.26 0.83 -12.14
C SER A 193 -16.90 0.27 -12.55
N LEU A 194 -16.93 -0.74 -13.43
CA LEU A 194 -15.76 -1.25 -14.16
C LEU A 194 -16.05 -1.21 -15.66
N HIS A 195 -15.24 -0.48 -16.41
CA HIS A 195 -15.39 -0.31 -17.86
C HIS A 195 -14.65 -1.41 -18.63
N GLN A 196 -14.77 -1.38 -19.95
CA GLN A 196 -14.16 -2.39 -20.81
C GLN A 196 -12.64 -2.48 -20.65
N ASN A 197 -11.96 -1.33 -20.59
CA ASN A 197 -10.50 -1.26 -20.61
C ASN A 197 -9.89 -0.89 -19.26
N THR A 198 -10.68 -0.99 -18.17
CA THR A 198 -10.20 -0.70 -16.80
C THR A 198 -9.03 -1.60 -16.39
N PHE A 199 -9.00 -2.87 -16.83
CA PHE A 199 -7.95 -3.84 -16.51
C PHE A 199 -7.17 -4.33 -17.74
N ARG A 200 -7.18 -3.56 -18.82
CA ARG A 200 -6.47 -3.91 -20.05
C ARG A 200 -4.97 -4.04 -19.78
N GLY A 201 -4.32 -5.02 -20.42
CA GLY A 201 -2.89 -5.29 -20.32
C GLY A 201 -2.49 -6.19 -19.14
N LEU A 202 -3.39 -6.47 -18.20
CA LEU A 202 -3.12 -7.27 -17.00
C LEU A 202 -3.14 -8.79 -17.25
N GLY A 203 -2.42 -9.24 -18.29
CA GLY A 203 -2.42 -10.62 -18.79
C GLY A 203 -1.92 -11.68 -17.81
N VAL A 204 -1.08 -11.29 -16.86
CA VAL A 204 -0.47 -12.20 -15.86
C VAL A 204 -1.00 -12.03 -14.45
N LEU A 205 -2.06 -11.23 -14.26
CA LEU A 205 -2.65 -10.96 -12.96
C LEU A 205 -3.19 -12.25 -12.33
N ASP A 206 -2.78 -12.54 -11.10
CA ASP A 206 -3.21 -13.70 -10.31
C ASP A 206 -4.35 -13.34 -9.36
N ARG A 207 -4.26 -12.18 -8.69
CA ARG A 207 -5.23 -11.74 -7.68
C ARG A 207 -5.74 -10.33 -7.93
N LEU A 208 -7.07 -10.22 -7.97
CA LEU A 208 -7.79 -8.96 -8.07
C LEU A 208 -8.77 -8.83 -6.92
N LEU A 209 -8.49 -7.92 -5.98
CA LEU A 209 -9.31 -7.69 -4.80
C LEU A 209 -10.08 -6.37 -4.93
N LEU A 210 -11.38 -6.45 -5.18
CA LEU A 210 -12.31 -5.33 -5.38
C LEU A 210 -13.44 -5.28 -4.32
N HIS A 211 -13.36 -6.12 -3.30
CA HIS A 211 -14.36 -6.16 -2.23
C HIS A 211 -14.43 -4.85 -1.44
N GLN A 212 -15.53 -4.61 -0.71
CA GLN A 212 -15.70 -3.37 0.05
C GLN A 212 -15.58 -2.10 -0.82
N ASN A 213 -16.16 -2.14 -2.02
CA ASN A 213 -16.36 -0.98 -2.89
C ASN A 213 -17.87 -0.68 -2.98
N ARG A 214 -18.30 0.08 -3.99
CA ARG A 214 -19.71 0.41 -4.27
C ARG A 214 -20.10 -0.01 -5.68
N LEU A 215 -19.47 -1.07 -6.21
CA LEU A 215 -19.66 -1.50 -7.58
C LEU A 215 -21.12 -1.86 -7.83
N GLN A 216 -21.72 -1.22 -8.81
CA GLN A 216 -23.09 -1.47 -9.28
C GLN A 216 -23.08 -2.07 -10.68
N TRP A 217 -22.05 -1.78 -11.47
CA TRP A 217 -21.97 -2.21 -12.87
C TRP A 217 -20.59 -2.72 -13.25
N VAL A 218 -20.57 -3.83 -13.99
CA VAL A 218 -19.34 -4.43 -14.54
C VAL A 218 -19.57 -4.67 -16.02
N HIS A 219 -18.78 -4.01 -16.87
CA HIS A 219 -18.87 -4.22 -18.31
C HIS A 219 -18.63 -5.69 -18.67
N ARG A 220 -19.33 -6.19 -19.70
CA ARG A 220 -19.24 -7.61 -20.11
C ARG A 220 -17.82 -8.05 -20.52
N LEU A 221 -16.99 -7.09 -20.94
CA LEU A 221 -15.60 -7.29 -21.34
C LEU A 221 -14.59 -6.72 -20.34
N ALA A 222 -15.00 -6.31 -19.12
CA ALA A 222 -14.08 -5.70 -18.15
C ALA A 222 -12.90 -6.62 -17.76
N PHE A 223 -13.06 -7.94 -17.94
CA PHE A 223 -12.07 -8.96 -17.57
C PHE A 223 -11.38 -9.62 -18.76
N HIS A 224 -11.50 -9.04 -19.97
CA HIS A 224 -11.10 -9.71 -21.21
C HIS A 224 -9.62 -10.12 -21.30
N ASP A 225 -8.70 -9.39 -20.67
CA ASP A 225 -7.26 -9.70 -20.66
C ASP A 225 -6.83 -10.56 -19.44
N LEU A 226 -7.72 -10.83 -18.47
CA LEU A 226 -7.36 -11.44 -17.18
C LEU A 226 -7.20 -12.97 -17.25
N HIS A 227 -6.43 -13.47 -18.21
CA HIS A 227 -6.34 -14.88 -18.55
C HIS A 227 -5.72 -15.78 -17.46
N ARG A 228 -4.88 -15.21 -16.59
CA ARG A 228 -4.20 -15.95 -15.50
C ARG A 228 -4.81 -15.72 -14.11
N LEU A 229 -5.95 -15.02 -14.03
CA LEU A 229 -6.55 -14.65 -12.76
C LEU A 229 -7.13 -15.87 -12.05
N THR A 230 -6.59 -16.18 -10.87
CA THR A 230 -7.06 -17.28 -10.01
C THR A 230 -8.01 -16.81 -8.94
N THR A 231 -7.87 -15.56 -8.46
CA THR A 231 -8.62 -15.03 -7.32
C THR A 231 -9.30 -13.71 -7.65
N LEU A 232 -10.63 -13.70 -7.58
CA LEU A 232 -11.47 -12.50 -7.77
C LEU A 232 -12.39 -12.28 -6.58
N TYR A 233 -12.18 -11.19 -5.85
CA TYR A 233 -13.06 -10.79 -4.75
C TYR A 233 -13.90 -9.57 -5.11
N LEU A 234 -15.22 -9.77 -5.19
CA LEU A 234 -16.23 -8.75 -5.46
C LEU A 234 -17.27 -8.64 -4.32
N PHE A 235 -17.06 -9.32 -3.19
CA PHE A 235 -17.98 -9.32 -2.07
C PHE A 235 -18.09 -7.93 -1.40
N ASN A 236 -19.21 -7.66 -0.72
CA ASN A 236 -19.46 -6.37 -0.07
C ASN A 236 -19.38 -5.20 -1.06
N ASN A 237 -20.15 -5.31 -2.14
CA ASN A 237 -20.39 -4.30 -3.16
C ASN A 237 -21.92 -4.11 -3.31
N SER A 238 -22.34 -3.40 -4.36
CA SER A 238 -23.75 -3.09 -4.64
C SER A 238 -24.22 -3.72 -5.97
N LEU A 239 -23.65 -4.88 -6.35
CA LEU A 239 -24.00 -5.54 -7.61
C LEU A 239 -25.41 -6.15 -7.49
N THR A 240 -26.26 -5.85 -8.47
CA THR A 240 -27.57 -6.51 -8.62
C THR A 240 -27.49 -7.67 -9.61
N GLU A 241 -26.64 -7.54 -10.63
CA GLU A 241 -26.39 -8.54 -11.66
C GLU A 241 -24.90 -8.63 -12.00
N LEU A 242 -24.49 -9.77 -12.56
CA LEU A 242 -23.16 -9.97 -13.14
C LEU A 242 -23.28 -10.97 -14.30
N SER A 243 -22.80 -10.61 -15.47
CA SER A 243 -22.93 -11.48 -16.64
C SER A 243 -22.06 -12.75 -16.49
N GLY A 244 -22.65 -13.93 -16.69
CA GLY A 244 -21.87 -15.17 -16.82
C GLY A 244 -20.83 -15.12 -17.95
N ALA A 245 -21.07 -14.31 -18.99
CA ALA A 245 -20.14 -14.12 -20.10
C ALA A 245 -18.87 -13.35 -19.70
N SER A 246 -18.95 -12.41 -18.75
CA SER A 246 -17.75 -11.71 -18.27
C SER A 246 -16.86 -12.63 -17.44
N LEU A 247 -17.46 -13.53 -16.66
CA LEU A 247 -16.74 -14.56 -15.89
C LEU A 247 -16.18 -15.68 -16.77
N ALA A 248 -16.80 -15.95 -17.93
CA ALA A 248 -16.28 -16.91 -18.90
C ALA A 248 -14.93 -16.48 -19.51
N LEU A 249 -14.57 -15.19 -19.41
CA LEU A 249 -13.27 -14.66 -19.84
C LEU A 249 -12.13 -14.97 -18.86
N LEU A 250 -12.43 -15.63 -17.74
CA LEU A 250 -11.49 -15.97 -16.66
C LEU A 250 -11.21 -17.49 -16.62
N PRO A 251 -10.44 -18.04 -17.58
CA PRO A 251 -10.27 -19.50 -17.70
C PRO A 251 -9.50 -20.14 -16.54
N ALA A 252 -8.66 -19.37 -15.83
CA ALA A 252 -7.84 -19.84 -14.72
C ALA A 252 -8.47 -19.60 -13.33
N LEU A 253 -9.73 -19.15 -13.26
CA LEU A 253 -10.33 -18.75 -12.00
C LEU A 253 -10.54 -19.94 -11.04
N GLU A 254 -10.09 -19.80 -9.80
CA GLU A 254 -10.18 -20.82 -8.76
C GLU A 254 -11.02 -20.35 -7.57
N TYR A 255 -10.93 -19.07 -7.21
CA TYR A 255 -11.58 -18.50 -6.02
C TYR A 255 -12.37 -17.24 -6.39
N LEU A 256 -13.69 -17.34 -6.25
CA LEU A 256 -14.63 -16.26 -6.53
C LEU A 256 -15.41 -15.89 -5.27
N ARG A 257 -15.44 -14.62 -4.88
CA ARG A 257 -16.25 -14.16 -3.72
C ARG A 257 -17.24 -13.10 -4.17
N LEU A 258 -18.53 -13.41 -4.05
CA LEU A 258 -19.67 -12.62 -4.51
C LEU A 258 -20.70 -12.32 -3.42
N ASN A 259 -20.51 -12.81 -2.19
CA ASN A 259 -21.43 -12.60 -1.08
C ASN A 259 -21.58 -11.11 -0.71
N ASN A 260 -22.63 -10.75 0.02
CA ASN A 260 -22.90 -9.38 0.44
C ASN A 260 -22.99 -8.41 -0.76
N ASN A 261 -23.78 -8.79 -1.76
CA ASN A 261 -24.21 -7.94 -2.87
C ASN A 261 -25.76 -7.97 -2.91
N LEU A 262 -26.36 -7.15 -3.77
CA LEU A 262 -27.81 -6.97 -3.86
C LEU A 262 -28.42 -7.85 -4.96
N TRP A 263 -28.06 -9.13 -5.00
CA TRP A 263 -28.39 -10.02 -6.12
C TRP A 263 -29.90 -10.06 -6.41
N GLU A 264 -30.27 -9.66 -7.63
CA GLU A 264 -31.61 -9.80 -8.18
C GLU A 264 -31.67 -11.14 -8.92
N CYS A 265 -32.34 -12.12 -8.31
CA CYS A 265 -32.49 -13.48 -8.83
C CYS A 265 -33.73 -13.60 -9.72
N ASP A 266 -33.87 -12.68 -10.66
CA ASP A 266 -34.89 -12.72 -11.70
C ASP A 266 -34.38 -13.45 -12.94
N CYS A 267 -35.01 -13.20 -14.08
CA CYS A 267 -34.65 -13.84 -15.33
C CYS A 267 -33.26 -13.43 -15.87
N LYS A 268 -32.73 -12.27 -15.48
CA LYS A 268 -31.38 -11.81 -15.86
C LYS A 268 -30.27 -12.52 -15.10
N ALA A 269 -30.58 -13.16 -13.97
CA ALA A 269 -29.62 -13.97 -13.23
C ALA A 269 -29.28 -15.30 -13.92
N LEU A 270 -30.06 -15.72 -14.93
CA LEU A 270 -29.91 -17.02 -15.59
C LEU A 270 -28.51 -17.28 -16.18
N PRO A 271 -27.85 -16.32 -16.88
CA PRO A 271 -26.50 -16.54 -17.40
C PRO A 271 -25.46 -16.73 -16.28
N LEU A 272 -25.60 -15.99 -15.16
CA LEU A 272 -24.72 -16.14 -14.00
C LEU A 272 -24.94 -17.49 -13.33
N TRP A 273 -26.20 -17.87 -13.14
CA TRP A 273 -26.59 -19.16 -12.58
C TRP A 273 -26.03 -20.34 -13.39
N ASP A 274 -26.18 -20.31 -14.73
CA ASP A 274 -25.67 -21.38 -15.60
C ASP A 274 -24.14 -21.48 -15.53
N TRP A 275 -23.44 -20.34 -15.52
CA TRP A 275 -21.99 -20.31 -15.34
C TRP A 275 -21.56 -20.88 -13.98
N LEU A 276 -22.21 -20.48 -12.89
CA LEU A 276 -21.89 -20.93 -11.53
C LEU A 276 -22.04 -22.44 -11.36
N ARG A 277 -22.99 -23.07 -12.05
CA ARG A 277 -23.17 -24.54 -12.01
C ARG A 277 -22.07 -25.31 -12.72
N ARG A 278 -21.38 -24.70 -13.68
CA ARG A 278 -20.27 -25.30 -14.43
C ARG A 278 -18.92 -24.97 -13.81
N PHE A 279 -18.85 -23.90 -13.03
CA PHE A 279 -17.65 -23.47 -12.35
C PHE A 279 -17.18 -24.52 -11.32
N ARG A 280 -15.94 -25.00 -11.48
CA ARG A 280 -15.33 -26.03 -10.62
C ARG A 280 -14.53 -25.45 -9.45
N GLY A 281 -14.33 -24.14 -9.41
CA GLY A 281 -13.63 -23.47 -8.32
C GLY A 281 -14.50 -23.26 -7.08
N SER A 282 -13.91 -22.62 -6.09
CA SER A 282 -14.57 -22.24 -4.85
C SER A 282 -15.28 -20.91 -4.99
N THR A 283 -16.59 -20.87 -4.70
CA THR A 283 -17.36 -19.63 -4.68
C THR A 283 -18.19 -19.46 -3.40
N SER A 284 -18.34 -18.22 -2.93
CA SER A 284 -19.19 -17.90 -1.77
C SER A 284 -20.68 -18.18 -2.04
N SER A 285 -21.53 -18.02 -1.03
CA SER A 285 -22.99 -17.99 -1.24
C SER A 285 -23.41 -16.69 -1.94
N LEU A 286 -24.47 -16.76 -2.75
CA LEU A 286 -25.08 -15.61 -3.42
C LEU A 286 -26.53 -15.51 -2.96
N GLY A 287 -26.77 -14.88 -1.81
CA GLY A 287 -28.11 -14.68 -1.28
C GLY A 287 -28.91 -13.69 -2.13
N CYS A 288 -30.03 -14.13 -2.69
CA CYS A 288 -30.96 -13.30 -3.44
C CYS A 288 -31.60 -12.24 -2.51
N VAL A 289 -31.70 -11.00 -2.98
CA VAL A 289 -32.42 -9.92 -2.29
C VAL A 289 -33.79 -9.67 -2.91
N SER A 290 -33.92 -9.95 -4.20
CA SER A 290 -35.14 -9.84 -5.00
C SER A 290 -35.22 -11.05 -5.95
N PRO A 291 -36.41 -11.50 -6.38
CA PRO A 291 -37.73 -11.07 -5.91
C PRO A 291 -38.04 -11.60 -4.49
N PRO A 292 -39.09 -11.10 -3.81
CA PRO A 292 -39.39 -11.46 -2.41
C PRO A 292 -39.55 -12.96 -2.16
N GLU A 293 -40.02 -13.72 -3.14
CA GLU A 293 -40.23 -15.17 -3.05
C GLU A 293 -38.91 -15.95 -2.96
N LEU A 294 -37.82 -15.38 -3.48
CA LEU A 294 -36.49 -15.98 -3.48
C LEU A 294 -35.56 -15.33 -2.45
N GLN A 295 -36.03 -14.34 -1.70
CA GLN A 295 -35.21 -13.59 -0.75
C GLN A 295 -34.51 -14.53 0.26
N GLY A 296 -33.20 -14.35 0.42
CA GLY A 296 -32.35 -15.14 1.31
C GLY A 296 -31.93 -16.52 0.78
N ARG A 297 -32.52 -17.00 -0.33
CA ARG A 297 -32.07 -18.24 -0.98
C ARG A 297 -30.75 -18.00 -1.72
N ASP A 298 -29.88 -19.01 -1.74
CA ASP A 298 -28.65 -18.96 -2.51
C ASP A 298 -28.96 -19.25 -3.98
N LEU A 299 -28.57 -18.35 -4.90
CA LEU A 299 -28.76 -18.49 -6.34
C LEU A 299 -28.28 -19.86 -6.85
N LYS A 300 -27.14 -20.36 -6.34
CA LYS A 300 -26.58 -21.67 -6.76
C LYS A 300 -27.47 -22.86 -6.39
N ALA A 301 -28.32 -22.71 -5.38
CA ALA A 301 -29.21 -23.77 -4.89
C ALA A 301 -30.58 -23.76 -5.60
N LEU A 302 -30.86 -22.77 -6.44
CA LEU A 302 -32.10 -22.70 -7.22
C LEU A 302 -32.06 -23.68 -8.41
N ARG A 303 -33.20 -24.28 -8.74
CA ARG A 303 -33.39 -24.95 -10.03
C ARG A 303 -33.73 -23.94 -11.12
N LYS A 304 -33.54 -24.33 -12.37
CA LYS A 304 -33.79 -23.43 -13.52
C LYS A 304 -35.25 -22.98 -13.57
N GLU A 305 -36.17 -23.85 -13.22
CA GLU A 305 -37.62 -23.63 -13.28
C GLU A 305 -38.10 -22.67 -12.17
N GLU A 306 -37.28 -22.46 -11.14
CA GLU A 306 -37.57 -21.53 -10.04
C GLU A 306 -37.14 -20.10 -10.37
N LEU A 307 -36.27 -19.92 -11.37
CA LEU A 307 -35.92 -18.60 -11.88
C LEU A 307 -37.04 -18.11 -12.80
N PRO A 308 -37.56 -16.88 -12.60
CA PRO A 308 -38.56 -16.32 -13.50
C PRO A 308 -38.10 -16.35 -14.95
N SER A 309 -39.00 -16.69 -15.87
CA SER A 309 -38.71 -16.59 -17.30
C SER A 309 -38.76 -15.12 -17.74
N CYS A 310 -37.75 -14.66 -18.49
CA CYS A 310 -37.90 -13.39 -19.20
C CYS A 310 -38.91 -13.64 -20.32
N SER A 311 -40.14 -13.14 -20.18
CA SER A 311 -40.99 -12.95 -21.36
C SER A 311 -40.25 -11.99 -22.28
N ALA A 312 -39.95 -12.40 -23.52
CA ALA A 312 -39.53 -11.46 -24.53
C ALA A 312 -40.66 -10.44 -24.67
N GLY A 313 -40.48 -9.25 -24.12
CA GLY A 313 -41.43 -8.17 -24.33
C GLY A 313 -41.59 -7.98 -25.82
N GLU A 314 -42.80 -8.20 -26.31
CA GLU A 314 -43.21 -7.80 -27.64
C GLU A 314 -42.91 -6.31 -27.80
N THR A 315 -41.95 -5.98 -28.67
CA THR A 315 -41.86 -4.65 -29.25
C THR A 315 -43.01 -4.49 -30.25
N GLN A 316 -44.25 -4.40 -29.73
CA GLN A 316 -45.40 -3.89 -30.49
C GLN A 316 -45.53 -2.39 -30.20
N GLY A 317 -44.77 -1.62 -30.97
CA GLY A 317 -44.98 -0.20 -31.19
C GLY A 317 -44.67 0.06 -32.66
N GLY A 318 -45.71 0.05 -33.48
CA GLY A 318 -45.63 0.28 -34.93
C GLY A 318 -44.89 1.58 -35.26
N GLY A 319 -44.13 1.54 -36.35
CA GLY A 319 -43.34 2.68 -36.81
C GLY A 319 -44.19 3.87 -37.26
N VAL A 320 -43.55 5.05 -37.33
CA VAL A 320 -43.29 5.79 -38.58
C VAL A 320 -42.66 7.17 -38.24
N ILE A 321 -41.50 7.42 -38.89
CA ILE A 321 -40.84 8.68 -39.27
C ILE A 321 -40.15 9.57 -38.20
N GLY A 322 -38.82 9.65 -38.36
CA GLY A 322 -38.08 10.90 -38.60
C GLY A 322 -37.71 11.77 -37.40
N GLY A 323 -36.42 11.86 -37.10
CA GLY A 323 -35.89 12.90 -36.22
C GLY A 323 -34.43 12.65 -35.87
N GLU A 324 -33.55 13.47 -36.45
CA GLU A 324 -32.11 13.51 -36.25
C GLU A 324 -31.72 13.60 -34.76
N HIS A 325 -30.62 12.94 -34.42
CA HIS A 325 -29.89 13.16 -33.17
C HIS A 325 -29.40 14.62 -33.09
N PRO A 326 -29.71 15.38 -32.03
CA PRO A 326 -28.93 16.55 -31.70
C PRO A 326 -27.73 16.12 -30.87
N HIS A 327 -26.55 16.28 -31.48
CA HIS A 327 -25.31 16.55 -30.77
C HIS A 327 -25.54 17.60 -29.68
N ILE A 328 -25.04 17.35 -28.46
CA ILE A 328 -24.83 18.41 -27.47
C ILE A 328 -23.31 18.65 -27.43
N PRO A 329 -22.83 19.80 -27.91
CA PRO A 329 -21.42 20.17 -27.83
C PRO A 329 -21.10 20.83 -26.47
N HIS A 330 -19.85 20.63 -26.05
CA HIS A 330 -19.21 21.41 -25.00
C HIS A 330 -19.13 22.89 -25.38
N GLY A 331 -19.42 23.76 -24.41
CA GLY A 331 -19.21 25.21 -24.52
C GLY A 331 -19.08 25.86 -23.14
N ASP A 332 -17.94 26.51 -22.93
CA ASP A 332 -17.56 27.28 -21.75
C ASP A 332 -18.30 28.64 -21.62
N GLN A 333 -18.21 29.21 -20.41
CA GLN A 333 -18.31 30.62 -19.98
C GLN A 333 -19.61 31.20 -19.37
N HIS A 334 -19.54 31.32 -18.04
CA HIS A 334 -19.78 32.47 -17.14
C HIS A 334 -21.06 33.36 -17.16
N ASN A 335 -21.67 33.34 -15.95
CA ASN A 335 -22.26 34.42 -15.13
C ASN A 335 -23.71 34.88 -15.35
N GLY A 336 -24.49 34.83 -14.26
CA GLY A 336 -25.62 35.76 -14.02
C GLY A 336 -26.90 35.19 -13.39
N ASP A 337 -26.85 34.86 -12.10
CA ASP A 337 -27.88 35.07 -11.06
C ASP A 337 -29.32 34.45 -11.07
N LEU A 338 -29.67 34.03 -9.84
CA LEU A 338 -30.98 33.85 -9.18
C LEU A 338 -31.80 32.57 -9.44
N SER A 339 -31.72 31.62 -8.49
CA SER A 339 -32.75 30.62 -8.19
C SER A 339 -32.75 30.28 -6.68
N PRO A 340 -33.90 29.94 -6.07
CA PRO A 340 -34.08 29.92 -4.62
C PRO A 340 -33.62 28.61 -3.95
N SER A 341 -33.15 28.75 -2.71
CA SER A 341 -32.56 27.70 -1.86
C SER A 341 -33.47 26.50 -1.58
N PRO A 342 -32.94 25.25 -1.60
CA PRO A 342 -33.62 24.08 -1.04
C PRO A 342 -33.51 24.01 0.49
N LEU A 343 -34.56 23.49 1.12
CA LEU A 343 -34.70 23.26 2.56
C LEU A 343 -33.60 22.32 3.14
N PRO A 344 -33.20 22.47 4.41
CA PRO A 344 -32.13 21.69 5.02
C PRO A 344 -32.54 20.26 5.34
N MET A 345 -31.70 19.29 4.96
CA MET A 345 -31.84 17.89 5.36
C MET A 345 -31.49 17.65 6.86
N PRO A 346 -32.06 16.61 7.49
CA PRO A 346 -31.90 16.36 8.93
C PRO A 346 -30.47 15.96 9.31
N ARG A 347 -30.00 16.46 10.45
CA ARG A 347 -28.68 16.13 11.04
C ARG A 347 -28.65 14.68 11.54
N PRO A 348 -27.51 13.97 11.40
CA PRO A 348 -27.33 12.65 12.02
C PRO A 348 -27.17 12.77 13.55
N PRO A 349 -27.59 11.76 14.34
CA PRO A 349 -27.53 11.81 15.79
C PRO A 349 -26.08 11.77 16.32
N LYS A 350 -25.84 12.56 17.38
CA LYS A 350 -24.55 12.70 18.06
C LYS A 350 -24.15 11.39 18.76
N GLY A 351 -23.21 10.66 18.18
CA GLY A 351 -22.51 9.56 18.84
C GLY A 351 -21.53 10.09 19.90
N THR A 352 -21.71 9.64 21.14
CA THR A 352 -20.87 9.97 22.30
C THR A 352 -19.46 9.41 22.13
N ARG A 353 -18.47 10.30 21.96
CA ARG A 353 -17.04 9.96 22.08
C ARG A 353 -16.73 9.63 23.54
N ARG A 354 -16.39 8.37 23.85
CA ARG A 354 -15.82 8.02 25.16
C ARG A 354 -14.30 8.13 25.09
N ASN A 355 -13.77 9.12 25.80
CA ASN A 355 -12.36 9.29 26.13
C ASN A 355 -11.91 8.17 27.07
N CYS A 356 -10.83 7.46 26.72
CA CYS A 356 -10.11 6.59 27.64
C CYS A 356 -8.88 7.33 28.17
N THR A 357 -9.07 8.20 29.16
CA THR A 357 -7.97 8.73 29.99
C THR A 357 -7.79 7.81 31.20
N ARG A 358 -6.62 7.14 31.30
CA ARG A 358 -6.29 6.29 32.44
C ARG A 358 -5.74 7.17 33.58
N ASN A 359 -6.51 7.27 34.67
CA ASN A 359 -6.09 7.83 35.94
C ASN A 359 -4.85 7.09 36.49
N ARG A 360 -3.79 7.84 36.85
CA ARG A 360 -2.68 7.36 37.69
C ARG A 360 -3.13 7.38 39.15
N GLY A 361 -3.49 6.22 39.69
CA GLY A 361 -3.62 6.00 41.13
C GLY A 361 -2.24 5.75 41.76
N ARG A 362 -1.95 6.50 42.82
CA ARG A 362 -0.70 6.53 43.59
C ARG A 362 -0.93 5.82 44.94
N LYS A 363 -0.10 4.82 45.28
CA LYS A 363 0.18 4.20 46.60
C LYS A 363 1.14 3.03 46.31
N GLY A 364 2.23 2.70 47.01
CA GLY A 364 2.86 3.15 48.25
C GLY A 364 3.76 2.00 48.75
N LYS A 365 5.06 2.26 48.87
CA LYS A 365 6.20 1.58 49.55
C LYS A 365 6.09 0.14 50.16
N GLY A 366 7.19 -0.61 49.96
CA GLY A 366 7.75 -1.71 50.76
C GLY A 366 8.34 -2.80 49.83
N GLY A 367 9.62 -3.15 49.75
CA GLY A 367 10.77 -3.01 50.65
C GLY A 367 11.10 -4.36 51.29
N GLY A 368 11.85 -5.26 50.61
CA GLY A 368 12.32 -6.51 51.23
C GLY A 368 12.79 -7.60 50.26
N GLN A 369 14.11 -7.85 50.31
CA GLN A 369 14.98 -8.96 49.88
C GLN A 369 14.42 -10.32 49.38
N GLY A 370 15.11 -10.88 48.37
CA GLY A 370 15.76 -12.21 48.47
C GLY A 370 15.16 -13.42 47.71
N GLY A 371 16.02 -14.15 46.98
CA GLY A 371 15.85 -15.57 46.56
C GLY A 371 15.29 -15.78 45.15
N LEU A 372 16.11 -16.09 44.13
CA LEU A 372 16.57 -17.43 43.68
C LEU A 372 15.49 -18.29 42.99
N ASN A 373 15.76 -18.53 41.70
CA ASN A 373 15.43 -19.66 40.80
C ASN A 373 14.39 -20.70 41.26
N GLU A 374 13.43 -21.05 40.38
CA GLU A 374 13.49 -22.33 39.65
C GLU A 374 12.46 -22.40 38.51
N VAL A 375 12.85 -23.16 37.49
CA VAL A 375 12.12 -23.51 36.27
C VAL A 375 11.29 -24.76 36.55
N GLN A 376 10.03 -24.82 36.13
CA GLN A 376 9.46 -26.10 35.71
C GLN A 376 8.35 -25.94 34.67
N ALA A 377 8.67 -26.42 33.48
CA ALA A 377 7.73 -26.74 32.42
C ALA A 377 7.12 -28.11 32.71
N LEU A 378 5.80 -28.26 32.50
CA LEU A 378 5.18 -29.54 32.17
C LEU A 378 4.05 -29.33 31.15
N ARG A 379 4.23 -30.01 30.01
CA ARG A 379 3.22 -30.60 29.11
C ARG A 379 2.29 -31.51 29.94
N GLU A 380 1.08 -31.92 29.57
CA GLU A 380 0.45 -32.43 28.34
C GLU A 380 -1.07 -32.46 28.68
N GLY A 381 -2.00 -32.39 27.73
CA GLY A 381 -2.56 -33.61 27.17
C GLY A 381 -4.01 -33.39 26.70
N GLU A 382 -4.32 -33.96 25.55
CA GLU A 382 -5.62 -34.02 24.89
C GLU A 382 -6.47 -35.16 25.48
N GLU A 383 -7.80 -35.01 25.51
CA GLU A 383 -8.69 -36.15 25.22
C GLU A 383 -10.10 -35.70 24.80
N LYS A 384 -10.62 -36.39 23.78
CA LYS A 384 -11.99 -36.35 23.26
C LYS A 384 -12.83 -37.36 24.05
N ASP A 385 -14.14 -37.13 24.19
CA ASP A 385 -15.15 -38.13 23.77
C ASP A 385 -16.60 -37.64 23.82
N ASN A 386 -17.43 -38.43 23.13
CA ASN A 386 -18.74 -38.13 22.53
C ASN A 386 -19.95 -38.07 23.49
N ALA A 387 -21.01 -37.38 23.01
CA ALA A 387 -22.38 -37.28 23.55
C ALA A 387 -23.20 -38.59 23.30
N PRO A 388 -24.50 -38.79 23.72
CA PRO A 388 -25.64 -37.88 23.46
C PRO A 388 -26.80 -37.85 24.51
N GLY A 389 -27.72 -36.87 24.38
CA GLY A 389 -28.99 -36.83 25.11
C GLY A 389 -29.73 -35.49 24.99
N GLY A 390 -30.94 -35.52 24.41
CA GLY A 390 -31.68 -34.37 23.87
C GLY A 390 -32.42 -33.43 24.84
N GLY A 391 -32.74 -32.24 24.32
CA GLY A 391 -33.63 -31.25 24.93
C GLY A 391 -33.78 -30.01 24.04
N LYS A 392 -34.93 -29.86 23.38
CA LYS A 392 -35.37 -28.69 22.58
C LYS A 392 -35.54 -27.46 23.47
N TYR A 393 -35.03 -26.28 23.08
CA TYR A 393 -35.66 -24.95 23.22
C TYR A 393 -34.85 -23.91 22.40
N ASP A 394 -35.55 -23.15 21.56
CA ASP A 394 -35.17 -21.87 20.92
C ASP A 394 -36.49 -21.02 20.93
N PRO A 395 -36.53 -19.66 20.87
CA PRO A 395 -35.53 -18.79 20.26
C PRO A 395 -35.24 -17.42 20.92
N SER A 396 -34.28 -16.71 20.32
CA SER A 396 -34.09 -15.23 20.29
C SER A 396 -33.35 -14.50 21.44
N ALA A 397 -32.01 -14.42 21.34
CA ALA A 397 -31.18 -13.25 21.71
C ALA A 397 -29.71 -13.46 21.30
N PRO A 398 -29.03 -12.53 20.59
CA PRO A 398 -27.60 -12.67 20.34
C PRO A 398 -26.79 -12.31 21.60
N THR A 399 -26.10 -13.30 22.14
CA THR A 399 -25.16 -13.17 23.25
C THR A 399 -24.02 -12.20 22.91
N ARG A 400 -23.85 -11.15 23.74
CA ARG A 400 -22.70 -10.23 23.68
C ARG A 400 -21.40 -10.99 23.92
N ARG A 401 -20.64 -11.31 22.86
CA ARG A 401 -19.24 -11.71 22.98
C ARG A 401 -18.43 -10.52 23.50
N ARG A 402 -18.01 -10.58 24.76
CA ARG A 402 -16.92 -9.73 25.30
C ARG A 402 -15.63 -10.14 24.59
N ASN A 403 -15.22 -9.40 23.57
CA ASN A 403 -13.87 -9.53 23.02
C ASN A 403 -12.88 -9.03 24.08
N LYS A 404 -12.28 -9.97 24.81
CA LYS A 404 -11.09 -9.73 25.65
C LYS A 404 -9.95 -9.35 24.71
N CYS A 405 -9.42 -8.14 24.83
CA CYS A 405 -8.19 -7.76 24.15
C CYS A 405 -7.05 -8.63 24.68
N VAL A 406 -6.40 -9.39 23.80
CA VAL A 406 -5.15 -10.10 24.10
C VAL A 406 -4.01 -9.05 24.11
N PRO A 407 -3.22 -8.90 25.19
CA PRO A 407 -2.08 -8.00 25.19
C PRO A 407 -1.02 -8.47 24.20
N ARG A 408 -0.46 -7.56 23.40
CA ARG A 408 0.76 -7.84 22.63
C ARG A 408 1.89 -8.19 23.60
N THR A 409 2.40 -9.41 23.50
CA THR A 409 3.67 -9.81 24.10
C THR A 409 4.79 -9.01 23.44
N SER A 410 5.50 -8.20 24.22
CA SER A 410 6.73 -7.54 23.78
C SER A 410 7.79 -8.60 23.52
N VAL A 411 8.14 -8.82 22.26
CA VAL A 411 9.31 -9.60 21.85
C VAL A 411 10.53 -8.74 22.19
N GLY A 412 11.32 -9.16 23.19
CA GLY A 412 12.61 -8.57 23.49
C GLY A 412 13.61 -8.86 22.36
N PRO A 413 14.65 -8.03 22.19
CA PRO A 413 15.68 -8.28 21.18
C PRO A 413 16.40 -9.62 21.44
N PRO A 414 16.82 -10.36 20.40
CA PRO A 414 17.55 -11.61 20.57
C PRO A 414 18.85 -11.38 21.36
N SER A 415 19.16 -12.32 22.25
CA SER A 415 20.35 -12.31 23.10
C SER A 415 21.62 -12.28 22.24
N GLY A 416 22.46 -11.26 22.46
CA GLY A 416 23.70 -11.01 21.71
C GLY A 416 24.12 -9.53 21.62
N VAL A 417 23.28 -8.61 22.08
CA VAL A 417 23.55 -7.16 22.05
C VAL A 417 24.52 -6.75 23.15
N LYS A 418 25.77 -6.43 22.80
CA LYS A 418 26.56 -5.49 23.59
C LYS A 418 25.91 -4.11 23.43
N ARG A 419 25.28 -3.60 24.49
CA ARG A 419 25.00 -2.17 24.61
C ARG A 419 26.34 -1.44 24.57
N ALA A 420 26.59 -0.69 23.51
CA ALA A 420 27.71 0.24 23.51
C ALA A 420 27.42 1.30 24.57
N ASN A 421 28.24 1.30 25.62
CA ASN A 421 28.19 2.29 26.68
C ASN A 421 28.44 3.66 26.03
N SER A 422 27.53 4.61 26.24
CA SER A 422 27.69 6.01 25.86
C SER A 422 28.77 6.65 26.74
N ASN A 423 30.02 6.36 26.44
CA ASN A 423 31.21 7.06 26.91
C ASN A 423 32.33 6.82 25.87
N ALA A 424 32.06 7.20 24.63
CA ALA A 424 33.12 7.45 23.67
C ALA A 424 33.51 8.93 23.80
N ALA A 425 34.69 9.18 24.35
CA ALA A 425 35.34 10.49 24.35
C ALA A 425 35.32 11.08 22.92
N PRO A 426 35.25 12.40 22.76
CA PRO A 426 35.20 13.01 21.44
C PRO A 426 36.50 12.67 20.70
N ARG A 427 36.42 11.87 19.64
CA ARG A 427 37.52 11.66 18.69
C ARG A 427 37.68 12.87 17.76
N SER A 428 37.61 14.09 18.30
CA SER A 428 37.96 15.34 17.61
C SER A 428 39.46 15.63 17.64
N ALA A 429 40.23 14.91 18.48
CA ALA A 429 41.68 15.11 18.57
C ALA A 429 42.44 14.63 17.32
N GLY A 430 41.99 13.56 16.66
CA GLY A 430 42.68 12.99 15.49
C GLY A 430 42.58 13.86 14.23
N THR A 431 41.42 14.50 14.02
CA THR A 431 41.21 15.41 12.87
C THR A 431 41.94 16.73 13.07
N PHE A 432 41.97 17.27 14.29
CA PHE A 432 42.76 18.47 14.60
C PHE A 432 44.27 18.23 14.45
N LEU A 433 44.78 17.08 14.90
CA LEU A 433 46.20 16.76 14.80
C LEU A 433 46.65 16.59 13.33
N CYS A 434 45.81 15.99 12.48
CA CYS A 434 46.10 15.84 11.05
C CYS A 434 46.08 17.18 10.29
N VAL A 435 45.14 18.09 10.62
CA VAL A 435 45.11 19.44 10.04
C VAL A 435 46.32 20.25 10.49
N LEU A 436 46.70 20.16 11.77
CA LEU A 436 47.91 20.80 12.29
C LEU A 436 49.18 20.25 11.61
N LEU A 437 49.30 18.93 11.44
CA LEU A 437 50.42 18.31 10.74
C LEU A 437 50.48 18.72 9.26
N ALA A 438 49.34 18.80 8.58
CA ALA A 438 49.28 19.26 7.19
C ALA A 438 49.68 20.75 7.04
N VAL A 439 49.22 21.60 7.97
CA VAL A 439 49.60 23.01 8.02
C VAL A 439 51.08 23.17 8.36
N LEU A 440 51.61 22.41 9.33
CA LEU A 440 53.02 22.43 9.71
C LEU A 440 53.92 21.97 8.55
N LEU A 441 53.55 20.90 7.85
CA LEU A 441 54.27 20.42 6.67
C LEU A 441 54.24 21.42 5.51
N SER A 442 53.12 22.15 5.34
CA SER A 442 53.02 23.21 4.34
C SER A 442 53.88 24.44 4.69
N LEU A 443 53.97 24.81 5.97
CA LEU A 443 54.84 25.90 6.44
C LEU A 443 56.33 25.53 6.34
N ILE A 444 56.71 24.30 6.68
CA ILE A 444 58.08 23.81 6.54
C ILE A 444 58.50 23.78 5.07
N ALA A 445 57.57 23.43 4.15
CA ALA A 445 57.83 23.47 2.71
C ALA A 445 58.01 24.89 2.16
N VAL A 446 57.36 25.90 2.75
CA VAL A 446 57.53 27.32 2.37
C VAL A 446 58.83 27.92 2.92
N ILE A 447 59.34 27.41 4.06
CA ILE A 447 60.60 27.88 4.68
C ILE A 447 61.84 27.24 4.02
N LEU A 448 61.68 26.08 3.38
CA LEU A 448 62.76 25.34 2.70
C LEU A 448 62.87 25.64 1.18
N LEU A 449 62.02 26.51 0.65
CA LEU A 449 62.09 27.14 -0.69
C LEU A 449 62.79 28.50 -0.58
#